data_AF-A0A9R1CVP8-F1
#
_entry.id   AF-A0A9R1CVP8-F1
#
_cell.length_a   1.000
_cell.length_b   1.000
_cell.length_c   1.000
_cell.angle_alpha   90.00
_cell.angle_beta   90.00
_cell.angle_gamma   90.00
#
_symmetry.space_group_name_H-M   'P 1'
#
loop_
_entity.id
_entity.type
_entity.pdbx_description
1 polymer ?
#
loop_
_entity_poly.entity_id
_entity_poly.type
_entity_poly.pdbx_seq_one_letter_code
_entity_poly.pdbx_strand_id
1 'polypeptide(L)' 'MVGSGETPKEYVRENEEQLERLIKHSNNTFVRALSLAALLEYGEDASPEALEADIERLKEMAGGDH' A
#
# COMPACT_ATOMS: atom_id res chain seq x y z
N MET A 1 -20.88 2.67 -22.25
CA MET A 1 -20.03 3.86 -22.01
C MET A 1 -19.42 3.66 -20.62
N VAL A 2 -18.22 3.06 -20.55
CA VAL A 2 -17.47 2.93 -19.29
C VAL A 2 -16.98 4.34 -18.98
N GLY A 3 -17.34 4.87 -17.81
CA GLY A 3 -17.05 6.24 -17.43
C GLY A 3 -15.56 6.54 -17.47
N SER A 4 -15.21 7.80 -17.68
CA SER A 4 -13.86 8.37 -17.74
C SER A 4 -13.08 8.28 -16.41
N GLY A 5 -13.18 7.17 -15.69
CA GLY A 5 -12.41 6.89 -14.49
C GLY A 5 -11.06 6.33 -14.89
N GLU A 6 -10.01 6.91 -14.35
CA GLU A 6 -8.65 6.39 -14.40
C GLU A 6 -8.67 4.90 -14.06
N THR A 7 -7.92 4.10 -14.83
CA THR A 7 -7.77 2.68 -14.51
C THR A 7 -7.13 2.55 -13.11
N PRO A 8 -7.38 1.46 -12.36
CA PRO A 8 -6.73 1.25 -11.06
C PRO A 8 -5.21 1.39 -11.13
N LYS A 9 -4.61 1.00 -12.27
CA LYS A 9 -3.19 1.20 -12.54
C LYS A 9 -2.79 2.67 -12.65
N GLU A 10 -3.54 3.47 -13.42
CA GLU A 10 -3.29 4.91 -13.54
C GLU A 10 -3.46 5.61 -12.19
N TYR A 11 -4.53 5.29 -11.46
CA TYR A 11 -4.76 5.84 -10.12
C TYR A 11 -3.61 5.54 -9.16
N VAL A 12 -3.15 4.28 -9.09
CA VAL A 12 -2.07 3.89 -8.19
C VAL A 12 -0.76 4.57 -8.57
N ARG A 13 -0.44 4.66 -9.86
CA ARG A 13 0.75 5.35 -10.35
C ARG A 13 0.73 6.85 -10.04
N GLU A 14 -0.43 7.50 -10.20
CA GLU A 14 -0.56 8.94 -9.95
C GLU A 14 -0.61 9.31 -8.46
N ASN A 15 -0.96 8.34 -7.60
CA ASN A 15 -1.13 8.54 -6.16
C ASN A 15 -0.15 7.73 -5.30
N GLU A 16 0.94 7.23 -5.88
CA GLU A 16 1.91 6.35 -5.21
C GLU A 16 2.45 6.94 -3.89
N GLU A 17 2.92 8.19 -3.90
CA GLU A 17 3.42 8.87 -2.69
C GLU A 17 2.33 9.02 -1.60
N GLN A 18 1.07 9.20 -2.02
CA GLN A 18 -0.05 9.33 -1.09
C GLN A 18 -0.41 7.98 -0.47
N LEU A 19 -0.40 6.91 -1.27
CA LEU A 19 -0.60 5.54 -0.79
C LEU A 19 0.50 5.13 0.20
N GLU A 20 1.76 5.47 -0.08
CA GLU A 20 2.86 5.28 0.88
C GLU A 20 2.64 6.05 2.19
N ARG A 21 2.20 7.31 2.12
CA ARG A 21 1.87 8.10 3.32
C ARG A 21 0.75 7.45 4.13
N LEU A 22 -0.27 6.91 3.46
CA LEU A 22 -1.35 6.19 4.14
C LEU A 22 -0.82 4.96 4.87
N ILE A 23 0.10 4.20 4.27
CA ILE A 23 0.73 3.04 4.92
C ILE A 23 1.50 3.46 6.17
N LYS A 24 2.26 4.57 6.09
CA LYS A 24 3.16 5.07 7.14
C LYS A 24 2.44 5.78 8.29
N HIS A 25 1.33 6.49 8.01
CA HIS A 25 0.74 7.45 8.97
C HIS A 25 -0.74 7.23 9.27
N SER A 26 -1.43 6.33 8.58
CA SER A 26 -2.84 6.05 8.89
C SER A 26 -2.97 5.24 10.18
N ASN A 27 -3.92 5.63 11.04
CA ASN A 27 -4.29 4.84 12.22
C ASN A 27 -5.30 3.73 11.90
N ASN A 28 -5.71 3.58 10.64
CA ASN A 28 -6.69 2.59 10.21
C ASN A 28 -6.02 1.41 9.48
N THR A 29 -6.11 0.22 10.07
CA THR A 29 -5.55 -1.02 9.53
C THR A 29 -6.07 -1.38 8.14
N PHE A 30 -7.37 -1.17 7.89
CA PHE A 30 -7.97 -1.46 6.58
C PHE A 30 -7.40 -0.54 5.50
N VAL A 31 -7.28 0.76 5.77
CA VAL A 31 -6.71 1.73 4.82
C VAL A 31 -5.26 1.37 4.51
N ARG A 32 -4.48 1.01 5.53
CA ARG A 32 -3.08 0.58 5.34
C ARG A 32 -2.96 -0.68 4.49
N ALA A 33 -3.77 -1.70 4.79
CA ALA A 33 -3.78 -2.95 4.04
C ALA A 33 -4.24 -2.76 2.59
N LEU A 34 -5.25 -1.92 2.38
CA LEU A 34 -5.75 -1.61 1.04
C LEU A 34 -4.72 -0.84 0.20
N SER A 35 -4.07 0.18 0.77
CA SER A 35 -2.99 0.92 0.09
C SER A 35 -1.81 0.02 -0.25
N LEU A 36 -1.46 -0.92 0.63
CA LEU A 36 -0.40 -1.89 0.38
C LEU A 36 -0.77 -2.85 -0.75
N ALA A 37 -1.99 -3.39 -0.75
CA ALA A 37 -2.48 -4.27 -1.81
C ALA A 37 -2.53 -3.56 -3.17
N ALA A 38 -2.93 -2.28 -3.19
CA ALA A 38 -2.98 -1.48 -4.41
C ALA A 38 -1.58 -1.24 -5.01
N LEU A 39 -0.59 -0.91 -4.17
CA LEU A 39 0.81 -0.76 -4.61
C LEU A 39 1.40 -2.09 -5.08
N LEU A 40 1.06 -3.21 -4.43
CA LEU A 40 1.54 -4.52 -4.84
C LEU A 40 0.99 -4.95 -6.21
N GLU A 41 -0.30 -4.71 -6.45
CA GLU A 41 -0.96 -5.20 -7.65
C GLU A 41 -0.74 -4.28 -8.86
N TYR A 42 -0.56 -2.98 -8.62
CA TYR A 42 -0.55 -1.97 -9.67
C TYR A 42 0.66 -1.02 -9.65
N GLY A 43 1.48 -1.03 -8.59
CA GLY A 43 2.68 -0.20 -8.48
C GLY A 43 3.80 -0.68 -9.42
N GLU A 44 4.69 0.24 -9.79
CA GLU A 44 5.77 -0.05 -10.74
C GLU A 44 7.02 -0.65 -10.06
N ASP A 45 7.17 -0.48 -8.73
CA ASP A 45 8.37 -0.86 -7.95
C ASP A 45 8.12 -1.87 -6.81
N ALA A 46 6.89 -2.41 -6.69
CA ALA A 46 6.54 -3.34 -5.62
C ALA A 46 7.11 -4.75 -5.88
N SER A 47 8.42 -4.90 -5.69
CA SER A 47 9.04 -6.23 -5.63
C SER A 47 8.46 -7.03 -4.45
N PRO A 48 8.08 -8.30 -4.65
CA PRO A 48 7.60 -9.19 -3.58
C PRO A 48 8.55 -9.24 -2.38
N GLU A 49 9.86 -9.09 -2.61
CA GLU A 49 10.89 -9.08 -1.58
C GLU A 49 10.82 -7.81 -0.70
N ALA A 50 10.57 -6.63 -1.30
CA ALA A 50 10.37 -5.40 -0.54
C ALA A 50 9.09 -5.48 0.32
N LEU A 51 8.06 -6.15 -0.20
CA LEU A 51 6.81 -6.39 0.53
C LEU A 51 7.02 -7.31 1.74
N GLU A 52 7.78 -8.41 1.59
CA GLU A 52 8.07 -9.32 2.70
C GLU A 52 8.80 -8.58 3.85
N ALA A 53 9.77 -7.74 3.51
CA ALA A 53 10.51 -6.94 4.48
C ALA A 53 9.63 -5.89 5.20
N ASP A 54 8.63 -5.34 4.52
CA ASP A 54 7.67 -4.41 5.13
C ASP A 54 6.66 -5.17 6.02
N ILE A 55 6.16 -6.33 5.60
CA ILE A 55 5.28 -7.18 6.41
C ILE A 55 5.98 -7.63 7.70
N GLU A 56 7.26 -8.00 7.62
CA GLU A 56 8.05 -8.39 8.78
C GLU A 56 8.21 -7.23 9.76
N ARG A 57 8.57 -6.03 9.27
CA ARG A 57 8.63 -4.81 10.10
C ARG A 57 7.29 -4.49 10.77
N LEU A 58 6.16 -4.69 10.07
CA LEU A 58 4.83 -4.48 10.65
C LEU A 58 4.47 -5.50 11.73
N LYS A 59 4.91 -6.76 11.59
CA LYS A 59 4.73 -7.80 12.62
C LYS A 59 5.55 -7.48 13.87
N GLU A 60 6.78 -6.99 13.70
CA GLU A 60 7.63 -6.55 14.82
C GLU A 60 7.00 -5.37 15.56
N MET A 61 6.50 -4.37 14.84
CA MET A 61 5.80 -3.22 15.44
C MET A 61 4.51 -3.63 16.17
N ALA A 62 3.79 -4.62 15.65
CA ALA A 62 2.57 -5.12 16.28
C ALA A 62 2.84 -6.04 17.50
N GLY A 63 4.03 -6.67 17.56
CA GLY A 63 4.44 -7.55 18.65
C GLY A 63 5.23 -6.88 19.78
N GLY A 64 5.54 -5.59 19.66
CA GLY A 64 6.38 -4.83 20.60
C GLY A 64 5.68 -4.22 21.81
N ASP A 65 4.38 -4.46 22.00
CA ASP A 65 3.62 -4.02 23.17
C ASP A 65 3.19 -5.25 24.00
N HIS A 66 4.17 -5.90 24.65
CA HIS A 66 3.90 -6.72 25.83
C HIS A 66 5.11 -6.85 26.77
#